data_AF-A0A928ZYK1-F1
#
_entry.id   AF-A0A928ZYK1-F1
#
_cell.length_a   1.000
_cell.length_b   1.000
_cell.length_c   1.000
_cell.angle_alpha   90.00
_cell.angle_beta   90.00
_cell.angle_gamma   90.00
#
_symmetry.space_group_name_H-M   'P 1'
#
loop_
_entity.id
_entity.type
_entity.pdbx_description
1 polymer ?
#
loop_
_entity_poly.entity_id
_entity_poly.type
_entity_poly.pdbx_seq_one_letter_code
_entity_poly.pdbx_strand_id
1 'polypeptide(L)'
;MLLVVTFSQAIRCKLVLPVTLLTALGILAAPVKAASFVLENIRFSEVAGDFTITGGEITKDALRIFQDVTGPNVDLFTSIEGLRSTGFFGFRFESVVTNRTNTPWIFYDHELQEQFGVASPEEDGLSFAQQFGSLRPVSNAFSVVDEVTDVRDFVNFSGGVVNPNQTVTFRYFILDNAPNDLFFLRQRPNFAPGGVGVVAVQPVVPPPAPPPIQVPAPITPEPPPAPIIEPPAEPPVTQPIPQPAAQVPEPGMFLGLLSLLGLRLLWPDK
;
A
#
# COMPACT_ATOMS: atom_id res chain seq x y z
N MET A 1 73.88 63.62 -11.27
CA MET A 1 74.09 63.31 -12.70
C MET A 1 73.16 62.17 -13.06
N LEU A 2 72.53 62.30 -14.22
CA LEU A 2 71.35 61.61 -14.70
C LEU A 2 71.64 60.18 -15.20
N LEU A 3 70.59 59.34 -15.19
CA LEU A 3 70.15 58.53 -16.33
C LEU A 3 70.37 56.98 -16.30
N VAL A 4 69.28 56.35 -16.75
CA VAL A 4 69.10 55.07 -17.49
C VAL A 4 68.91 53.77 -16.72
N VAL A 5 67.63 53.36 -16.76
CA VAL A 5 67.09 52.00 -16.73
C VAL A 5 67.51 51.22 -17.97
N THR A 6 68.03 49.99 -17.81
CA THR A 6 67.73 48.87 -18.71
C THR A 6 67.92 47.56 -17.95
N PHE A 7 66.87 46.75 -17.80
CA PHE A 7 67.03 45.31 -17.57
C PHE A 7 66.33 44.56 -18.71
N SER A 8 67.17 43.82 -19.43
CA SER A 8 66.84 43.02 -20.59
C SER A 8 66.29 41.66 -20.15
N GLN A 9 65.26 41.18 -20.84
CA GLN A 9 64.76 39.82 -20.72
C GLN A 9 65.73 38.81 -21.36
N ALA A 10 65.91 37.65 -20.73
CA ALA A 10 66.23 36.42 -21.43
C ALA A 10 65.72 35.19 -20.65
N ILE A 11 65.06 34.33 -21.41
CA ILE A 11 64.32 33.12 -21.07
C ILE A 11 65.27 31.96 -20.69
N ARG A 12 64.87 31.06 -19.76
CA ARG A 12 64.73 29.59 -19.96
C ARG A 12 64.54 28.81 -18.63
N CYS A 13 63.46 28.02 -18.60
CA CYS A 13 63.26 26.68 -18.01
C CYS A 13 63.96 26.36 -16.66
N LYS A 14 63.29 25.88 -15.61
CA LYS A 14 62.37 24.73 -15.60
C LYS A 14 61.36 24.84 -14.45
N LEU A 15 60.15 24.41 -14.79
CA LEU A 15 58.98 24.18 -13.96
C LEU A 15 59.31 23.25 -12.78
N VAL A 16 59.06 23.69 -11.55
CA VAL A 16 58.91 22.81 -10.38
C VAL A 16 57.54 23.11 -9.81
N LEU A 17 56.55 22.29 -10.17
CA LEU A 17 55.22 22.34 -9.58
C LEU A 17 55.30 21.75 -8.16
N PRO A 18 54.75 22.42 -7.13
CA PRO A 18 54.45 21.75 -5.88
C PRO A 18 53.26 20.82 -6.11
N VAL A 19 53.46 19.52 -5.87
CA VAL A 19 52.42 18.49 -5.87
C VAL A 19 51.46 18.79 -4.72
N THR A 20 50.33 19.41 -5.04
CA THR A 20 49.17 19.48 -4.15
C THR A 20 48.62 18.07 -3.98
N LEU A 21 48.71 17.56 -2.76
CA LEU A 21 48.15 16.29 -2.32
C LEU A 21 46.61 16.35 -2.46
N LEU A 22 46.10 15.84 -3.58
CA LEU A 22 44.67 15.68 -3.83
C LEU A 22 44.22 14.41 -3.08
N THR A 23 43.78 14.57 -1.84
CA THR A 23 43.15 13.50 -1.06
C THR A 23 41.81 13.16 -1.71
N ALA A 24 41.79 12.14 -2.56
CA ALA A 24 40.57 11.57 -3.10
C ALA A 24 39.78 10.95 -1.94
N LEU A 25 38.76 11.67 -1.47
CA LEU A 25 37.77 11.16 -0.53
C LEU A 25 36.85 10.20 -1.31
N GLY A 26 37.33 8.97 -1.52
CA GLY A 26 36.51 7.89 -2.02
C GLY A 26 35.47 7.52 -0.97
N ILE A 27 34.25 8.02 -1.12
CA ILE A 27 33.09 7.50 -0.39
C ILE A 27 32.86 6.09 -0.93
N LEU A 28 33.48 5.11 -0.29
CA LEU A 28 33.06 3.72 -0.40
C LEU A 28 31.69 3.65 0.25
N ALA A 29 30.63 3.81 -0.54
CA ALA A 29 29.29 3.40 -0.13
C ALA A 29 29.36 1.89 0.09
N ALA A 30 29.48 1.47 1.35
CA ALA A 30 29.28 0.07 1.70
C ALA A 30 27.87 -0.31 1.20
N PRO A 31 27.70 -1.44 0.51
CA PRO A 31 26.36 -1.91 0.22
C PRO A 31 25.64 -2.04 1.56
N VAL A 32 24.57 -1.28 1.75
CA VAL A 32 23.63 -1.51 2.85
C VAL A 32 23.13 -2.93 2.62
N LYS A 33 23.60 -3.84 3.47
CA LYS A 33 23.11 -5.20 3.49
C LYS A 33 21.66 -5.08 3.93
N ALA A 34 20.74 -5.49 3.06
CA ALA A 34 19.32 -5.63 3.40
C ALA A 34 19.20 -6.29 4.77
N ALA A 35 18.50 -5.63 5.69
CA ALA A 35 18.34 -6.17 7.03
C ALA A 35 17.43 -7.40 6.92
N SER A 36 17.89 -8.48 7.53
CA SER A 36 17.07 -9.66 7.77
C SER A 36 17.01 -9.89 9.26
N PHE A 37 15.84 -10.27 9.77
CA PHE A 37 15.68 -10.66 11.16
C PHE A 37 14.78 -11.88 11.26
N VAL A 38 14.86 -12.57 12.39
CA VAL A 38 14.12 -13.81 12.63
C VAL A 38 13.24 -13.61 13.86
N LEU A 39 11.96 -13.93 13.74
CA LEU A 39 11.04 -14.08 14.86
C LEU A 39 10.61 -15.54 14.92
N GLU A 40 10.81 -16.16 16.09
CA GLU A 40 10.72 -17.61 16.25
C GLU A 40 11.64 -18.34 15.27
N ASN A 41 11.09 -18.88 14.19
CA ASN A 41 11.83 -19.49 13.09
C ASN A 41 11.44 -18.91 11.72
N ILE A 42 10.69 -17.80 11.71
CA ILE A 42 10.29 -17.12 10.48
C ILE A 42 11.26 -15.97 10.24
N ARG A 43 11.92 -16.01 9.08
CA ARG A 43 12.81 -14.96 8.60
C ARG A 43 12.03 -13.93 7.80
N PHE A 44 12.26 -12.68 8.13
CA PHE A 44 11.82 -11.53 7.35
C PHE A 44 13.05 -10.84 6.78
N SER A 45 13.06 -10.53 5.49
CA SER A 45 14.16 -9.79 4.87
C SER A 45 13.65 -8.70 3.94
N GLU A 46 14.33 -7.57 3.95
CA GLU A 46 14.14 -6.50 2.96
C GLU A 46 14.62 -6.99 1.59
N VAL A 47 13.76 -6.95 0.57
CA VAL A 47 14.10 -7.42 -0.79
C VAL A 47 14.21 -6.27 -1.77
N ALA A 48 13.23 -5.35 -1.76
CA ALA A 48 13.19 -4.20 -2.66
C ALA A 48 12.32 -3.08 -2.08
N GLY A 49 12.52 -1.85 -2.54
CA GLY A 49 11.82 -0.66 -2.03
C GLY A 49 12.63 0.14 -1.03
N ASP A 50 12.24 1.39 -0.80
CA ASP A 50 12.91 2.31 0.12
C ASP A 50 12.31 2.22 1.52
N PHE A 51 12.51 1.08 2.16
CA PHE A 51 12.10 0.84 3.54
C PHE A 51 13.17 0.12 4.35
N THR A 52 12.99 0.14 5.66
CA THR A 52 13.85 -0.58 6.61
C THR A 52 12.98 -1.24 7.66
N ILE A 53 13.24 -2.51 7.91
CA ILE A 53 12.71 -3.25 9.03
C ILE A 53 13.53 -2.88 10.27
N THR A 54 12.90 -2.16 11.19
CA THR A 54 13.55 -1.61 12.39
C THR A 54 13.49 -2.56 13.59
N GLY A 55 12.68 -3.61 13.49
CA GLY A 55 12.63 -4.70 14.46
C GLY A 55 11.37 -5.53 14.35
N GLY A 56 11.13 -6.37 15.36
CA GLY A 56 9.87 -7.06 15.53
C GLY A 56 9.76 -7.71 16.89
N GLU A 57 8.56 -8.15 17.22
CA GLU A 57 8.24 -8.78 18.49
C GLU A 57 7.17 -9.84 18.31
N ILE A 58 7.15 -10.80 19.23
CA ILE A 58 6.08 -11.78 19.35
C ILE A 58 5.13 -11.23 20.40
N THR A 59 3.89 -10.98 20.00
CA THR A 59 2.81 -10.63 20.93
C THR A 59 2.04 -11.89 21.30
N LYS A 60 1.12 -11.79 22.27
CA LYS A 60 0.25 -12.91 22.63
C LYS A 60 -0.59 -13.43 21.46
N ASP A 61 -0.87 -12.59 20.48
CA ASP A 61 -1.81 -12.88 19.39
C ASP A 61 -1.16 -12.87 18.01
N ALA A 62 0.05 -12.37 17.82
CA ALA A 62 0.59 -12.10 16.49
C ALA A 62 2.11 -11.93 16.47
N LEU A 63 2.69 -12.20 15.30
CA LEU A 63 4.03 -11.73 14.93
C LEU A 63 3.92 -10.29 14.45
N ARG A 64 4.61 -9.37 15.12
CA ARG A 64 4.59 -7.95 14.80
C ARG A 64 5.94 -7.51 14.27
N ILE A 65 5.95 -6.79 13.16
CA ILE A 65 7.16 -6.20 12.58
C ILE A 65 7.04 -4.69 12.51
N PHE A 66 8.16 -4.01 12.69
CA PHE A 66 8.24 -2.55 12.65
C PHE A 66 9.05 -2.12 11.41
N GLN A 67 8.53 -1.15 10.68
CA GLN A 67 9.10 -0.68 9.42
C GLN A 67 9.13 0.85 9.36
N ASP A 68 10.19 1.41 8.78
CA ASP A 68 10.29 2.81 8.39
C ASP A 68 10.35 2.89 6.84
N VAL A 69 9.43 3.62 6.21
CA VAL A 69 9.43 3.84 4.75
C VAL A 69 9.96 5.24 4.46
N THR A 70 11.11 5.34 3.79
CA THR A 70 11.94 6.56 3.79
C THR A 70 12.07 7.25 2.43
N GLY A 71 11.97 6.52 1.32
CA GLY A 71 12.32 7.04 0.00
C GLY A 71 11.18 7.02 -1.02
N PRO A 72 11.45 7.50 -2.25
CA PRO A 72 10.46 7.58 -3.32
C PRO A 72 10.07 6.22 -3.91
N ASN A 73 10.90 5.18 -3.79
CA ASN A 73 10.57 3.83 -4.23
C ASN A 73 9.64 3.16 -3.22
N VAL A 74 8.34 3.39 -3.39
CA VAL A 74 7.29 2.89 -2.51
C VAL A 74 6.77 1.50 -2.90
N ASP A 75 7.49 0.76 -3.75
CA ASP A 75 7.16 -0.64 -4.04
C ASP A 75 8.00 -1.57 -3.16
N LEU A 76 7.47 -1.85 -1.97
CA LEU A 76 8.20 -2.48 -0.89
C LEU A 76 7.97 -3.98 -0.90
N PHE A 77 9.05 -4.76 -0.83
CA PHE A 77 8.99 -6.22 -0.79
C PHE A 77 9.72 -6.74 0.45
N THR A 78 8.98 -7.47 1.28
CA THR A 78 9.53 -8.27 2.38
C THR A 78 9.43 -9.74 2.01
N SER A 79 10.55 -10.47 2.00
CA SER A 79 10.51 -11.94 1.93
C SER A 79 10.12 -12.49 3.29
N ILE A 80 9.27 -13.51 3.31
CA ILE A 80 8.89 -14.26 4.50
C ILE A 80 9.25 -15.72 4.24
N GLU A 81 10.08 -16.32 5.10
CA GLU A 81 10.60 -17.66 4.91
C GLU A 81 10.59 -18.45 6.23
N GLY A 82 10.31 -19.76 6.17
CA GLY A 82 10.48 -20.69 7.30
C GLY A 82 9.19 -21.06 8.01
N LEU A 83 8.02 -20.63 7.52
CA LEU A 83 6.73 -20.96 8.12
C LEU A 83 6.43 -22.47 8.09
N ARG A 84 6.83 -23.17 7.02
CA ARG A 84 6.61 -24.62 6.95
C ARG A 84 7.52 -25.37 7.92
N SER A 85 8.72 -24.85 8.17
CA SER A 85 9.66 -25.43 9.13
C SER A 85 9.13 -25.40 10.57
N THR A 86 8.17 -24.52 10.88
CA THR A 86 7.49 -24.49 12.19
C THR A 86 6.29 -25.43 12.28
N GLY A 87 5.88 -26.07 11.18
CA GLY A 87 4.66 -26.88 11.11
C GLY A 87 3.37 -26.07 11.17
N PHE A 88 3.45 -24.75 10.94
CA PHE A 88 2.29 -23.87 10.84
C PHE A 88 1.85 -23.72 9.39
N PHE A 89 0.55 -23.57 9.18
CA PHE A 89 -0.06 -23.26 7.87
C PHE A 89 -0.48 -21.80 7.76
N GLY A 90 -0.11 -20.99 8.76
CA GLY A 90 -0.42 -19.59 8.82
C GLY A 90 -0.27 -19.00 10.21
N PHE A 91 -0.34 -17.68 10.28
CA PHE A 91 -0.10 -16.92 11.50
C PHE A 91 -0.80 -15.56 11.44
N ARG A 92 -1.11 -15.01 12.61
CA ARG A 92 -1.54 -13.61 12.74
C ARG A 92 -0.32 -12.72 12.59
N PHE A 93 -0.45 -11.71 11.75
CA PHE A 93 0.62 -10.79 11.43
C PHE A 93 0.19 -9.35 11.65
N GLU A 94 1.10 -8.56 12.23
CA GLU A 94 0.95 -7.12 12.35
C GLU A 94 2.11 -6.39 11.68
N SER A 95 1.80 -5.65 10.62
CA SER A 95 2.76 -4.77 9.96
C SER A 95 2.61 -3.35 10.51
N VAL A 96 3.56 -2.91 11.33
CA VAL A 96 3.62 -1.56 11.90
C VAL A 96 4.54 -0.72 11.05
N VAL A 97 3.98 0.21 10.27
CA VAL A 97 4.72 0.99 9.27
C VAL A 97 4.67 2.46 9.65
N THR A 98 5.85 3.07 9.76
CA THR A 98 5.99 4.50 9.98
C THR A 98 6.31 5.21 8.67
N ASN A 99 5.52 6.25 8.37
CA ASN A 99 5.74 7.09 7.21
C ASN A 99 6.92 8.02 7.46
N ARG A 100 8.12 7.66 6.99
CA ARG A 100 9.29 8.55 6.99
C ARG A 100 9.46 9.29 5.66
N THR A 101 8.47 9.21 4.78
CA THR A 101 8.43 9.99 3.54
C THR A 101 7.96 11.43 3.82
N ASN A 102 8.07 12.29 2.81
CA ASN A 102 7.61 13.68 2.91
C ASN A 102 6.14 13.87 2.45
N THR A 103 5.43 12.79 2.12
CA THR A 103 4.07 12.85 1.59
C THR A 103 3.09 12.05 2.46
N PRO A 104 1.88 12.56 2.71
CA PRO A 104 0.86 11.77 3.40
C PRO A 104 0.44 10.57 2.54
N TRP A 105 0.11 9.46 3.20
CA TRP A 105 -0.51 8.31 2.55
C TRP A 105 -2.01 8.33 2.77
N ILE A 106 -2.77 8.29 1.68
CA ILE A 106 -4.24 8.23 1.73
C ILE A 106 -4.80 6.88 1.27
N PHE A 107 -3.88 6.04 0.80
CA PHE A 107 -4.10 4.73 0.22
C PHE A 107 -2.90 3.86 0.57
N TYR A 108 -3.12 2.58 0.84
CA TYR A 108 -2.04 1.62 1.04
C TYR A 108 -2.49 0.23 0.63
N ASP A 109 -1.76 -0.44 -0.25
CA ASP A 109 -2.07 -1.83 -0.59
C ASP A 109 -1.05 -2.82 -0.06
N HIS A 110 -1.52 -4.07 0.06
CA HIS A 110 -0.75 -5.24 0.40
C HIS A 110 -1.09 -6.35 -0.59
N GLU A 111 -0.08 -7.08 -1.04
CA GLU A 111 -0.24 -8.24 -1.89
C GLU A 111 0.68 -9.35 -1.40
N LEU A 112 0.17 -10.57 -1.33
CA LEU A 112 1.01 -11.75 -1.17
C LEU A 112 1.45 -12.25 -2.54
N GLN A 113 2.68 -12.76 -2.61
CA GLN A 113 3.26 -13.30 -3.83
C GLN A 113 4.07 -14.55 -3.51
N GLU A 114 3.68 -15.70 -4.05
CA GLU A 114 4.51 -16.92 -3.97
C GLU A 114 5.85 -16.70 -4.70
N GLN A 115 5.82 -15.99 -5.84
CA GLN A 115 6.99 -15.68 -6.66
C GLN A 115 7.21 -14.17 -6.75
N PHE A 116 8.45 -13.73 -6.56
CA PHE A 116 8.80 -12.31 -6.55
C PHE A 116 8.35 -11.59 -7.84
N GLY A 117 7.49 -10.58 -7.68
CA GLY A 117 6.96 -9.76 -8.76
C GLY A 117 5.77 -10.38 -9.51
N VAL A 118 5.30 -11.56 -9.12
CA VAL A 118 4.20 -12.29 -9.77
C VAL A 118 2.97 -12.27 -8.85
N ALA A 119 1.81 -11.94 -9.40
CA ALA A 119 0.55 -12.00 -8.66
C ALA A 119 0.24 -13.44 -8.22
N SER A 120 -0.23 -13.58 -6.98
CA SER A 120 -0.61 -14.83 -6.30
C SER A 120 -2.10 -15.10 -6.50
N PRO A 121 -2.55 -15.99 -7.40
CA PRO A 121 -3.97 -16.31 -7.52
C PRO A 121 -4.44 -17.22 -6.38
N GLU A 122 -5.76 -17.26 -6.11
CA GLU A 122 -6.36 -18.11 -5.05
C GLU A 122 -5.91 -19.58 -5.06
N GLU A 123 -5.56 -20.13 -6.23
CA GLU A 123 -5.18 -21.52 -6.41
C GLU A 123 -3.76 -21.88 -5.91
N ASP A 124 -2.90 -20.89 -5.60
CA ASP A 124 -1.53 -21.17 -5.15
C ASP A 124 -1.40 -21.48 -3.65
N GLY A 125 -2.49 -21.27 -2.90
CA GLY A 125 -2.60 -21.64 -1.49
C GLY A 125 -2.09 -20.58 -0.51
N LEU A 126 -1.65 -19.43 -0.99
CA LEU A 126 -1.32 -18.26 -0.18
C LEU A 126 -2.58 -17.38 -0.06
N SER A 127 -2.83 -16.74 1.10
CA SER A 127 -3.95 -15.78 1.22
C SER A 127 -3.89 -14.96 2.51
N PHE A 128 -4.69 -13.88 2.56
CA PHE A 128 -4.95 -13.13 3.79
C PHE A 128 -6.10 -13.70 4.63
N ALA A 129 -6.43 -14.99 4.47
CA ALA A 129 -7.53 -15.67 5.18
C ALA A 129 -8.90 -14.96 5.07
N GLN A 130 -9.14 -14.30 3.93
CA GLN A 130 -10.23 -13.37 3.68
C GLN A 130 -11.62 -14.02 3.76
N GLN A 131 -11.69 -15.33 3.49
CA GLN A 131 -12.90 -16.14 3.65
C GLN A 131 -13.36 -16.26 5.12
N PHE A 132 -12.50 -15.94 6.09
CA PHE A 132 -12.80 -16.02 7.52
C PHE A 132 -13.09 -14.63 8.09
N GLY A 133 -14.38 -14.32 8.30
CA GLY A 133 -14.83 -12.99 8.72
C GLY A 133 -14.14 -12.41 9.97
N SER A 134 -13.71 -13.24 10.92
CA SER A 134 -13.00 -12.83 12.14
C SER A 134 -11.48 -12.63 11.96
N LEU A 135 -10.93 -13.00 10.80
CA LEU A 135 -9.53 -12.87 10.43
C LEU A 135 -9.31 -11.83 9.33
N ARG A 136 -10.38 -11.15 8.90
CA ARG A 136 -10.29 -10.18 7.82
C ARG A 136 -9.27 -9.08 8.11
N PRO A 137 -8.56 -8.61 7.08
CA PRO A 137 -7.60 -7.53 7.21
C PRO A 137 -8.22 -6.26 7.79
N VAL A 138 -7.49 -5.59 8.69
CA VAL A 138 -7.89 -4.31 9.29
C VAL A 138 -6.70 -3.37 9.42
N SER A 139 -6.98 -2.06 9.49
CA SER A 139 -6.01 -1.01 9.79
C SER A 139 -6.51 -0.13 10.92
N ASN A 140 -5.60 0.50 11.67
CA ASN A 140 -5.96 1.55 12.63
C ASN A 140 -6.08 2.95 12.02
N ALA A 141 -5.64 3.16 10.78
CA ALA A 141 -5.63 4.48 10.12
C ALA A 141 -6.59 4.58 8.94
N PHE A 142 -6.94 3.46 8.31
CA PHE A 142 -7.80 3.39 7.12
C PHE A 142 -9.13 2.71 7.48
N SER A 143 -10.24 3.34 7.11
CA SER A 143 -11.60 2.89 7.46
C SER A 143 -12.24 1.98 6.41
N VAL A 144 -11.68 1.94 5.21
CA VAL A 144 -12.15 1.13 4.08
C VAL A 144 -11.10 0.07 3.77
N VAL A 145 -11.56 -1.17 3.61
CA VAL A 145 -10.75 -2.32 3.22
C VAL A 145 -11.42 -2.98 2.02
N ASP A 146 -10.71 -3.02 0.89
CA ASP A 146 -11.16 -3.70 -0.33
C ASP A 146 -10.26 -4.90 -0.59
N GLU A 147 -10.86 -6.03 -0.93
CA GLU A 147 -10.21 -7.31 -1.06
C GLU A 147 -10.41 -7.85 -2.47
N VAL A 148 -9.33 -8.35 -3.08
CA VAL A 148 -9.36 -9.11 -4.34
C VAL A 148 -8.64 -10.42 -4.05
N THR A 149 -9.20 -11.54 -4.52
CA THR A 149 -8.67 -12.90 -4.22
C THR A 149 -8.58 -13.77 -5.47
N ASP A 150 -9.47 -13.58 -6.44
CA ASP A 150 -9.58 -14.38 -7.65
C ASP A 150 -8.35 -14.29 -8.56
N VAL A 151 -7.84 -13.07 -8.78
CA VAL A 151 -6.70 -12.82 -9.69
C VAL A 151 -5.39 -12.50 -8.98
N ARG A 152 -5.46 -12.15 -7.69
CA ARG A 152 -4.31 -11.81 -6.85
C ARG A 152 -4.73 -11.77 -5.38
N ASP A 153 -3.92 -12.29 -4.46
CA ASP A 153 -4.12 -12.14 -3.01
C ASP A 153 -3.79 -10.74 -2.56
N PHE A 154 -4.81 -9.88 -2.56
CA PHE A 154 -4.63 -8.45 -2.48
C PHE A 154 -5.62 -7.79 -1.52
N VAL A 155 -5.09 -6.83 -0.77
CA VAL A 155 -5.85 -6.03 0.18
C VAL A 155 -5.47 -4.57 -0.01
N ASN A 156 -6.48 -3.75 -0.21
CA ASN A 156 -6.36 -2.31 -0.28
C ASN A 156 -6.95 -1.65 0.97
N PHE A 157 -6.26 -0.67 1.52
CA PHE A 157 -6.68 0.15 2.64
C PHE A 157 -6.84 1.61 2.20
N SER A 158 -8.01 2.20 2.45
CA SER A 158 -8.31 3.59 2.10
C SER A 158 -9.28 4.26 3.11
N GLY A 159 -9.73 5.49 2.83
CA GLY A 159 -10.62 6.23 3.72
C GLY A 159 -9.94 6.69 5.01
N GLY A 160 -8.66 7.08 4.91
CA GLY A 160 -7.82 7.50 6.02
C GLY A 160 -6.61 8.29 5.54
N VAL A 161 -5.83 8.85 6.47
CA VAL A 161 -4.60 9.58 6.17
C VAL A 161 -3.51 9.23 7.18
N VAL A 162 -2.32 8.90 6.68
CA VAL A 162 -1.09 8.70 7.46
C VAL A 162 -0.08 9.78 7.05
N ASN A 163 0.03 10.85 7.84
CA ASN A 163 0.95 11.95 7.58
C ASN A 163 2.41 11.54 7.81
N PRO A 164 3.39 12.32 7.31
CA PRO A 164 4.79 12.15 7.66
C PRO A 164 5.00 12.04 9.18
N ASN A 165 5.84 11.10 9.57
CA ASN A 165 6.16 10.64 10.91
C ASN A 165 5.00 9.99 11.70
N GLN A 166 3.86 9.73 11.06
CA GLN A 166 2.80 8.91 11.67
C GLN A 166 3.01 7.43 11.37
N THR A 167 2.48 6.59 12.26
CA THR A 167 2.56 5.14 12.18
C THR A 167 1.17 4.56 11.95
N VAL A 168 1.08 3.60 11.04
CA VAL A 168 -0.10 2.77 10.78
C VAL A 168 0.21 1.32 11.14
N THR A 169 -0.78 0.61 11.66
CA THR A 169 -0.71 -0.83 11.90
C THR A 169 -1.75 -1.52 11.04
N PHE A 170 -1.28 -2.42 10.18
CA PHE A 170 -2.12 -3.37 9.46
C PHE A 170 -2.11 -4.70 10.19
N ARG A 171 -3.28 -5.32 10.30
CA ARG A 171 -3.45 -6.63 10.94
C ARG A 171 -4.19 -7.53 10.00
N TYR A 172 -3.65 -8.72 9.78
CA TYR A 172 -4.27 -9.75 8.96
C TYR A 172 -3.70 -11.11 9.36
N PHE A 173 -4.36 -12.17 8.90
CA PHE A 173 -3.85 -13.52 9.04
C PHE A 173 -3.26 -13.94 7.70
N ILE A 174 -2.04 -14.46 7.68
CA ILE A 174 -1.45 -15.04 6.48
C ILE A 174 -1.65 -16.54 6.56
N LEU A 175 -2.34 -17.13 5.59
CA LEU A 175 -2.38 -18.57 5.36
C LEU A 175 -1.44 -18.91 4.22
N ASP A 176 -0.71 -20.00 4.37
CA ASP A 176 0.23 -20.50 3.37
C ASP A 176 0.14 -22.03 3.33
N ASN A 177 -0.46 -22.51 2.24
CA ASN A 177 -0.49 -23.92 1.85
C ASN A 177 0.32 -24.16 0.57
N ALA A 178 1.10 -23.16 0.12
CA ALA A 178 1.88 -23.24 -1.10
C ALA A 178 2.99 -24.31 -0.96
N PRO A 179 3.49 -24.86 -2.08
CA PRO A 179 4.62 -25.80 -2.05
C PRO A 179 5.92 -25.14 -1.58
N ASN A 180 6.09 -23.83 -1.84
CA ASN A 180 7.29 -23.08 -1.51
C ASN A 180 7.26 -22.58 -0.05
N ASP A 181 8.40 -22.58 0.65
CA ASP A 181 8.53 -22.05 2.02
C ASP A 181 8.98 -20.59 2.05
N LEU A 182 9.05 -19.96 0.87
CA LEU A 182 9.41 -18.57 0.65
C LEU A 182 8.26 -17.93 -0.12
N PHE A 183 7.76 -16.83 0.41
CA PHE A 183 6.83 -15.94 -0.27
C PHE A 183 7.17 -14.49 0.05
N PHE A 184 6.48 -13.56 -0.59
CA PHE A 184 6.73 -12.13 -0.45
C PHE A 184 5.46 -11.41 -0.02
N LEU A 185 5.63 -10.47 0.90
CA LEU A 185 4.67 -9.43 1.18
C LEU A 185 5.10 -8.18 0.41
N ARG A 186 4.30 -7.81 -0.58
CA ARG A 186 4.43 -6.55 -1.31
C ARG A 186 3.55 -5.50 -0.66
N GLN A 187 4.07 -4.30 -0.47
CA GLN A 187 3.40 -3.18 0.20
C GLN A 187 3.59 -1.90 -0.60
N ARG A 188 2.51 -1.18 -0.92
CA ARG A 188 2.60 0.08 -1.69
C ARG A 188 1.74 1.20 -1.12
N PRO A 189 2.32 2.20 -0.44
CA PRO A 189 1.60 3.43 -0.13
C PRO A 189 1.31 4.24 -1.40
N ASN A 190 0.14 4.88 -1.45
CA ASN A 190 -0.32 5.76 -2.53
C ASN A 190 -0.32 5.15 -3.95
N PHE A 191 -0.40 3.83 -4.07
CA PHE A 191 -0.52 3.12 -5.35
C PHE A 191 -1.98 2.83 -5.68
N ALA A 192 -2.68 3.71 -6.41
CA ALA A 192 -4.04 3.40 -6.84
C ALA A 192 -4.04 2.26 -7.90
N PRO A 193 -4.87 1.20 -7.76
CA PRO A 193 -5.05 0.18 -8.78
C PRO A 193 -5.58 0.85 -10.05
N GLY A 194 -4.81 0.79 -11.14
CA GLY A 194 -5.11 1.51 -12.39
C GLY A 194 -4.00 2.46 -12.87
N GLY A 195 -2.87 2.57 -12.16
CA GLY A 195 -1.65 3.16 -12.71
C GLY A 195 -1.56 4.68 -12.72
N VAL A 196 -2.35 5.38 -11.90
CA VAL A 196 -2.10 6.80 -11.64
C VAL A 196 -1.24 6.91 -10.39
N GLY A 197 0.07 6.88 -10.61
CA GLY A 197 1.07 7.09 -9.57
C GLY A 197 0.84 8.42 -8.86
N VAL A 198 1.09 8.41 -7.55
CA VAL A 198 1.05 9.57 -6.66
C VAL A 198 -0.30 10.28 -6.71
N VAL A 199 -1.16 10.04 -5.72
CA VAL A 199 -2.22 11.01 -5.45
C VAL A 199 -1.53 12.31 -5.03
N ALA A 200 -1.29 13.19 -6.01
CA ALA A 200 -0.97 14.57 -5.74
C ALA A 200 -2.07 15.06 -4.82
N VAL A 201 -1.69 15.62 -3.66
CA VAL A 201 -2.60 16.45 -2.88
C VAL A 201 -3.15 17.46 -3.88
N GLN A 202 -4.43 17.34 -4.23
CA GLN A 202 -5.03 18.34 -5.11
C GLN A 202 -4.79 19.69 -4.42
N PRO A 203 -4.17 20.68 -5.09
CA PRO A 203 -4.11 22.02 -4.54
C PRO A 203 -5.54 22.38 -4.18
N VAL A 204 -5.77 22.80 -2.94
CA VAL A 204 -7.08 23.33 -2.53
C VAL A 204 -7.39 24.45 -3.51
N VAL A 205 -8.25 24.18 -4.50
CA VAL A 205 -8.71 25.19 -5.44
C VAL A 205 -9.43 26.21 -4.55
N PRO A 206 -8.98 27.47 -4.49
CA PRO A 206 -9.71 28.50 -3.76
C PRO A 206 -11.17 28.46 -4.22
N PRO A 207 -12.15 28.56 -3.31
CA PRO A 207 -13.55 28.60 -3.70
C PRO A 207 -13.73 29.60 -4.85
N PRO A 208 -14.45 29.22 -5.92
CA PRO A 208 -14.71 30.15 -7.01
C PRO A 208 -15.28 31.43 -6.41
N ALA A 209 -14.78 32.58 -6.88
CA ALA A 209 -15.28 33.87 -6.45
C ALA A 209 -16.82 33.86 -6.53
N PRO A 210 -17.54 34.33 -5.49
CA PRO A 210 -18.98 34.34 -5.52
C PRO A 210 -19.46 35.02 -6.81
N PRO A 211 -20.44 34.45 -7.52
CA PRO A 211 -20.92 35.01 -8.77
C PRO A 211 -21.33 36.48 -8.54
N PRO A 212 -21.13 37.36 -9.54
CA PRO A 212 -21.63 38.73 -9.45
C PRO A 212 -23.10 38.69 -9.07
N ILE A 213 -23.49 39.48 -8.07
CA ILE A 213 -24.89 39.63 -7.68
C ILE A 213 -25.65 40.08 -8.94
N GLN A 214 -26.38 39.16 -9.56
CA GLN A 214 -27.27 39.47 -10.66
C GLN A 214 -28.45 40.23 -10.05
N VAL A 215 -28.50 41.54 -10.29
CA VAL A 215 -29.69 42.34 -9.99
C VAL A 215 -30.84 41.73 -10.79
N PRO A 216 -31.92 41.24 -10.15
CA PRO A 216 -33.03 40.65 -10.87
C PRO A 216 -33.61 41.65 -11.86
N ALA A 217 -33.78 41.24 -13.12
CA ALA A 217 -34.49 42.05 -14.11
C ALA A 217 -35.94 42.30 -13.65
N PRO A 218 -36.55 43.44 -14.02
CA PRO A 218 -37.94 43.73 -13.69
C PRO A 218 -38.86 42.61 -14.18
N ILE A 219 -39.59 42.01 -13.24
CA ILE A 219 -40.56 40.95 -13.50
C ILE A 219 -41.68 41.56 -14.34
N THR A 220 -41.81 41.11 -15.59
CA THR A 220 -42.97 41.44 -16.43
C THR A 220 -44.14 40.57 -15.95
N PRO A 221 -45.33 41.13 -15.68
CA PRO A 221 -46.46 40.34 -15.20
C PRO A 221 -46.88 39.31 -16.25
N GLU A 222 -46.92 38.05 -15.83
CA GLU A 222 -47.32 36.90 -16.65
C GLU A 222 -48.84 36.94 -16.91
N PRO A 223 -49.29 36.66 -18.14
CA PRO A 223 -50.72 36.60 -18.45
C PRO A 223 -51.40 35.42 -17.72
N PRO A 224 -52.71 35.53 -17.41
CA PRO A 224 -53.40 34.52 -16.63
C PRO A 224 -53.45 33.15 -17.34
N PRO A 225 -53.34 32.05 -16.60
CA PRO A 225 -53.31 30.70 -17.16
C PRO A 225 -54.63 30.32 -17.81
N ALA A 226 -54.55 29.61 -18.93
CA ALA A 226 -55.69 29.05 -19.63
C ALA A 226 -56.37 27.92 -18.82
N PRO A 227 -57.68 27.69 -18.98
CA PRO A 227 -58.41 26.65 -18.25
C PRO A 227 -57.90 25.25 -18.61
N ILE A 228 -57.60 24.48 -17.56
CA ILE A 228 -57.13 23.10 -17.63
C ILE A 228 -58.30 22.19 -18.03
N ILE A 229 -58.17 21.48 -19.15
CA ILE A 229 -59.09 20.41 -19.55
C ILE A 229 -58.51 19.10 -19.01
N GLU A 230 -59.19 18.47 -18.05
CA GLU A 230 -58.79 17.16 -17.51
C GLU A 230 -58.96 16.05 -18.56
N PRO A 231 -57.93 15.23 -18.81
CA PRO A 231 -58.05 14.04 -19.65
C PRO A 231 -58.78 12.90 -18.91
N PRO A 232 -59.49 12.01 -19.64
CA PRO A 232 -60.27 10.94 -19.05
C PRO A 232 -59.38 9.84 -18.43
N ALA A 233 -59.85 9.28 -17.31
CA ALA A 233 -59.15 8.29 -16.50
C ALA A 233 -58.87 6.96 -17.25
N GLU A 234 -57.65 6.47 -17.13
CA GLU A 234 -57.24 5.15 -17.64
C GLU A 234 -57.79 3.99 -16.79
N PRO A 235 -58.08 2.82 -17.41
CA PRO A 235 -58.56 1.64 -16.69
C PRO A 235 -57.46 0.91 -15.91
N PRO A 236 -57.80 0.12 -14.88
CA PRO A 236 -56.85 -0.47 -13.96
C PRO A 236 -56.04 -1.62 -14.59
N VAL A 237 -54.71 -1.55 -14.45
CA VAL A 237 -53.76 -2.60 -14.84
C VAL A 237 -53.80 -3.75 -13.84
N THR A 238 -54.06 -4.97 -14.31
CA THR A 238 -54.01 -6.19 -13.50
C THR A 238 -52.56 -6.67 -13.36
N GLN A 239 -52.06 -6.82 -12.13
CA GLN A 239 -50.70 -7.33 -11.89
C GLN A 239 -50.64 -8.87 -12.00
N PRO A 240 -49.56 -9.47 -12.55
CA PRO A 240 -49.39 -10.91 -12.58
C PRO A 240 -48.92 -11.47 -11.23
N ILE A 241 -49.35 -12.70 -10.94
CA ILE A 241 -49.04 -13.48 -9.73
C ILE A 241 -47.55 -13.91 -9.73
N PRO A 242 -46.83 -13.88 -8.58
CA PRO A 242 -45.44 -14.33 -8.52
C PRO A 242 -45.30 -15.85 -8.67
N GLN A 243 -44.37 -16.30 -9.51
CA GLN A 243 -43.94 -17.71 -9.57
C GLN A 243 -42.93 -18.02 -8.45
N PRO A 244 -42.94 -19.23 -7.86
CA PRO A 244 -41.92 -19.63 -6.88
C PRO A 244 -40.56 -19.86 -7.57
N ALA A 245 -39.49 -19.33 -6.95
CA ALA A 245 -38.13 -19.49 -7.43
C ALA A 245 -37.69 -20.97 -7.39
N ALA A 246 -37.19 -21.47 -8.52
CA ALA A 246 -36.50 -22.75 -8.60
C ALA A 246 -35.15 -22.65 -7.87
N GLN A 247 -34.90 -23.56 -6.93
CA GLN A 247 -33.60 -23.71 -6.29
C GLN A 247 -32.58 -24.26 -7.29
N VAL A 248 -31.58 -23.44 -7.61
CA VAL A 248 -30.38 -23.85 -8.33
C VAL A 248 -29.39 -24.43 -7.31
N PRO A 249 -28.91 -25.69 -7.47
CA PRO A 249 -27.85 -26.22 -6.60
C PRO A 249 -26.50 -25.60 -6.98
N GLU A 250 -25.80 -25.05 -6.00
CA GLU A 250 -24.44 -24.50 -6.19
C GLU A 250 -23.40 -25.62 -6.40
N PRO A 251 -22.46 -25.45 -7.35
CA PRO A 251 -21.33 -26.37 -7.50
C PRO A 251 -20.20 -26.03 -6.53
N GLY A 252 -19.65 -27.05 -5.86
CA GLY A 252 -18.22 -27.05 -5.52
C GLY A 252 -17.79 -26.69 -4.08
N MET A 253 -18.59 -26.97 -3.05
CA MET A 253 -18.14 -26.92 -1.64
C MET A 253 -17.33 -28.17 -1.23
N PHE A 254 -16.15 -28.40 -1.80
CA PHE A 254 -15.24 -29.46 -1.34
C PHE A 254 -13.79 -29.08 -1.63
N LEU A 255 -13.15 -28.29 -0.76
CA LEU A 255 -11.69 -28.40 -0.50
C LEU A 255 -11.17 -27.53 0.68
N GLY A 256 -11.95 -26.61 1.26
CA GLY A 256 -11.46 -25.75 2.37
C GLY A 256 -11.67 -26.26 3.81
N LEU A 257 -12.32 -27.40 4.04
CA LEU A 257 -12.88 -27.75 5.37
C LEU A 257 -11.99 -28.63 6.27
N LEU A 258 -10.76 -28.98 5.86
CA LEU A 258 -9.89 -29.90 6.62
C LEU A 258 -8.78 -29.24 7.47
N SER A 259 -8.60 -27.92 7.45
CA SER A 259 -7.52 -27.24 8.19
C SER A 259 -7.91 -26.64 9.56
N LEU A 260 -9.20 -26.65 9.93
CA LEU A 260 -9.70 -25.90 11.10
C LEU A 260 -9.79 -26.65 12.43
N LEU A 261 -9.56 -27.96 12.48
CA LEU A 261 -9.51 -28.67 13.77
C LEU A 261 -8.21 -28.39 14.57
N GLY A 262 -7.21 -27.72 13.98
CA GLY A 262 -5.94 -27.38 14.64
C GLY A 262 -5.88 -26.01 15.31
N LEU A 263 -6.78 -25.07 14.99
CA LEU A 263 -6.62 -23.66 15.37
C LEU A 263 -6.99 -23.29 16.82
N ARG A 264 -7.41 -24.26 17.65
CA ARG A 264 -7.76 -24.03 19.07
C ARG A 264 -6.71 -24.53 20.08
N LEU A 265 -5.56 -25.04 19.62
CA LEU A 265 -4.61 -25.77 20.47
C LEU A 265 -3.21 -25.15 20.58
N LEU A 266 -2.95 -23.94 20.07
CA LEU A 266 -1.58 -23.44 19.86
C LEU A 266 -1.21 -22.14 20.59
N TRP A 267 -1.82 -21.81 21.73
CA TRP A 267 -1.17 -20.92 22.69
C TRP A 267 -1.52 -21.33 24.12
N PRO A 268 -0.57 -21.85 24.91
CA PRO A 268 -0.77 -21.97 26.34
C PRO A 268 -0.71 -20.56 26.94
N ASP A 269 -1.76 -20.17 27.64
CA ASP A 269 -1.72 -19.02 28.55
C ASP A 269 -0.54 -19.23 29.53
N LYS A 270 0.46 -18.36 29.45
CA LYS A 270 1.49 -18.20 30.49
C LYS A 270 1.51 -16.76 30.95
#